data_AF-A0A971T9B6-F1
#
_entry.id   AF-A0A971T9B6-F1
#
_cell.length_a   1.000
_cell.length_b   1.000
_cell.length_c   1.000
_cell.angle_alpha   90.00
_cell.angle_beta   90.00
_cell.angle_gamma   90.00
#
_symmetry.space_group_name_H-M   'P 1'
#
loop_
_entity.id
_entity.type
_entity.pdbx_description
1 polymer ?
#
loop_
_entity_poly.entity_id
_entity_poly.type
_entity_poly.pdbx_seq_one_letter_code
_entity_poly.pdbx_strand_id
1 'polypeptide(L)'
;MGKIQHPPPGVTAPDGEGRAIFVLEDGGWRSVGVAGEFNAWNPAAGPMRRRPDGAWTAETAGLVSGTYRYKYVADGGRWFTDPANPRVEPAPGGWVNSAFDIDCPREDARFIASAETALAAHPPRWDRHAPRRAALAALDAELLREGAAERPAVRELFQRRLARLVERLRGGRVRAGWRAWLVYNHGVIVETPGAVAGFDVVSTRAGLRVWWDIPARLAAGLVSCLDLLFLSHRHLDHLDVEMVARMREAGKTAVIPAELSCLFARGVRHASAGELFDLGGGVRVRAHSGRHVYGAGRALPMRCYEAEFPGGPRVLHLADHDYTAPVAHDGPVDLLIPKCGGVSPDTDDREAIRHCLASIRPARVLPGHLLEVGHPVREGRTGLGAAYDILEGAGAPFEVLFWGEGIAGACEGAPG
;
A
#
# COMPACT_ATOMS: atom_id res chain seq x y z
N MET A 1 40.30 -13.10 36.90
CA MET A 1 38.85 -13.35 36.72
C MET A 1 38.20 -12.04 36.30
N GLY A 2 37.87 -11.90 35.01
CA GLY A 2 37.05 -10.77 34.57
C GLY A 2 35.64 -10.94 35.13
N LYS A 3 35.13 -9.94 35.86
CA LYS A 3 33.73 -9.94 36.30
C LYS A 3 32.86 -10.00 35.05
N ILE A 4 32.04 -11.03 34.92
CA ILE A 4 31.00 -11.08 33.88
C ILE A 4 30.05 -9.92 34.20
N GLN A 5 30.12 -8.84 33.43
CA GLN A 5 29.18 -7.73 33.55
C GLN A 5 27.84 -8.22 32.99
N HIS A 6 26.87 -8.40 33.87
CA HIS A 6 25.50 -8.67 33.46
C HIS A 6 24.87 -7.37 32.93
N PRO A 7 24.07 -7.42 31.85
CA PRO A 7 23.39 -6.22 31.36
C PRO A 7 22.41 -5.70 32.43
N PRO A 8 22.28 -4.37 32.56
CA PRO A 8 21.43 -3.73 33.57
C PRO A 8 19.95 -4.04 33.32
N PRO A 9 19.06 -3.78 34.31
CA PRO A 9 17.61 -3.83 34.14
C PRO A 9 17.14 -3.01 32.95
N GLY A 10 16.10 -3.50 32.28
CA GLY A 10 15.54 -2.93 31.07
C GLY A 10 15.70 -3.84 29.86
N VAL A 11 15.52 -3.26 28.67
CA VAL A 11 15.77 -3.91 27.38
C VAL A 11 17.04 -3.34 26.74
N THR A 12 17.91 -4.22 26.27
CA THR A 12 19.08 -3.86 25.47
C THR A 12 18.97 -4.52 24.10
N ALA A 13 19.15 -3.75 23.03
CA ALA A 13 19.17 -4.22 21.66
C ALA A 13 20.54 -3.90 21.03
N PRO A 14 21.47 -4.86 20.96
CA PRO A 14 22.77 -4.65 20.32
C PRO A 14 22.62 -4.37 18.82
N ASP A 15 23.28 -3.31 18.37
CA ASP A 15 23.23 -2.83 16.98
C ASP A 15 23.64 -3.92 15.98
N GLY A 16 22.86 -4.07 14.90
CA GLY A 16 23.18 -4.96 13.78
C GLY A 16 22.99 -6.45 14.03
N GLU A 17 22.62 -6.85 15.25
CA GLU A 17 22.49 -8.27 15.62
C GLU A 17 21.05 -8.80 15.49
N GLY A 18 20.05 -7.92 15.36
CA GLY A 18 18.65 -8.32 15.28
C GLY A 18 18.21 -9.12 16.52
N ARG A 19 18.71 -8.75 17.70
CA ARG A 19 18.41 -9.40 18.98
C ARG A 19 18.06 -8.38 20.06
N ALA A 20 17.26 -8.80 21.02
CA ALA A 20 16.98 -8.02 22.22
C ALA A 20 17.11 -8.88 23.48
N ILE A 21 17.74 -8.30 24.50
CA ILE A 21 17.96 -8.91 25.81
C ILE A 21 17.11 -8.13 26.81
N PHE A 22 16.22 -8.84 27.48
CA PHE A 22 15.34 -8.30 28.52
C PHE A 22 15.88 -8.67 29.89
N VAL A 23 15.87 -7.71 30.81
CA VAL A 23 16.29 -7.88 32.20
C VAL A 23 15.27 -7.21 33.10
N LEU A 24 14.68 -7.96 34.03
CA LEU A 24 13.76 -7.44 35.02
C LEU A 24 14.32 -7.72 36.42
N GLU A 25 14.35 -6.71 37.29
CA GLU A 25 14.78 -6.89 38.68
C GLU A 25 13.88 -7.86 39.44
N ASP A 26 14.41 -8.45 40.52
CA ASP A 26 13.61 -9.33 41.37
C ASP A 26 12.51 -8.54 42.08
N GLY A 27 11.25 -8.90 41.81
CA GLY A 27 10.07 -8.37 42.50
C GLY A 27 9.38 -9.40 43.39
N GLY A 28 10.02 -10.54 43.66
CA GLY A 28 9.42 -11.65 44.41
C GLY A 28 8.45 -12.52 43.59
N TRP A 29 8.55 -12.47 42.26
CA TRP A 29 7.72 -13.26 41.34
C TRP A 29 8.15 -14.73 41.32
N ARG A 30 7.21 -15.66 41.10
CA ARG A 30 7.52 -17.10 40.96
C ARG A 30 7.86 -17.47 39.54
N SER A 31 7.29 -16.75 38.57
CA SER A 31 7.59 -16.87 37.16
C SER A 31 7.43 -15.53 36.45
N VAL A 32 8.23 -15.30 35.42
CA VAL A 32 8.12 -14.12 34.55
C VAL A 32 8.26 -14.56 33.10
N GLY A 33 7.41 -14.03 32.22
CA GLY A 33 7.55 -14.11 30.77
C GLY A 33 7.60 -12.72 30.15
N VAL A 34 8.25 -12.58 29.00
CA VAL A 34 8.18 -11.41 28.13
C VAL A 34 7.22 -11.71 26.96
N ALA A 35 6.31 -10.79 26.70
CA ALA A 35 5.33 -10.89 25.62
C ALA A 35 5.35 -9.60 24.80
N GLY A 36 5.43 -9.72 23.49
CA GLY A 36 5.49 -8.58 22.58
C GLY A 36 5.20 -8.96 21.13
N GLU A 37 5.31 -8.00 20.22
CA GLU A 37 5.01 -8.20 18.80
C GLU A 37 5.85 -9.33 18.17
N PHE A 38 7.10 -9.52 18.64
CA PHE A 38 8.02 -10.56 18.17
C PHE A 38 7.63 -12.00 18.57
N ASN A 39 6.70 -12.18 19.51
CA ASN A 39 6.17 -13.49 19.88
C ASN A 39 4.64 -13.52 19.94
N ALA A 40 3.99 -12.66 19.15
CA ALA A 40 2.54 -12.53 19.06
C ALA A 40 1.86 -12.36 20.42
N TRP A 41 2.50 -11.62 21.34
CA TRP A 41 2.03 -11.38 22.70
C TRP A 41 1.79 -12.66 23.52
N ASN A 42 2.49 -13.74 23.22
CA ASN A 42 2.41 -15.00 23.96
C ASN A 42 3.54 -15.12 25.01
N PRO A 43 3.26 -14.95 26.32
CA PRO A 43 4.30 -15.04 27.35
C PRO A 43 4.90 -16.45 27.50
N ALA A 44 4.17 -17.50 27.09
CA ALA A 44 4.71 -18.85 27.08
C ALA A 44 5.77 -19.06 25.98
N ALA A 45 5.76 -18.21 24.95
CA ALA A 45 6.78 -18.17 23.90
C ALA A 45 7.97 -17.26 24.27
N GLY A 46 7.97 -16.63 25.46
CA GLY A 46 9.07 -15.81 25.96
C GLY A 46 9.34 -15.99 27.45
N PRO A 47 9.53 -17.22 27.96
CA PRO A 47 9.79 -17.42 29.39
C PRO A 47 11.14 -16.80 29.79
N MET A 48 11.16 -16.03 30.88
CA MET A 48 12.39 -15.48 31.45
C MET A 48 13.03 -16.47 32.42
N ARG A 49 14.35 -16.54 32.41
CA ARG A 49 15.17 -17.34 33.33
C ARG A 49 15.63 -16.49 34.50
N ARG A 50 15.55 -17.02 35.71
CA ARG A 50 16.08 -16.36 36.90
C ARG A 50 17.61 -16.48 36.95
N ARG A 51 18.29 -15.36 37.16
CA ARG A 51 19.74 -15.22 37.30
C ARG A 51 20.17 -15.46 38.76
N PRO A 52 21.46 -15.72 39.02
CA PRO A 52 21.99 -15.91 40.38
C PRO A 52 21.82 -14.69 41.30
N ASP A 53 21.76 -13.48 40.74
CA ASP A 53 21.50 -12.22 41.47
C ASP A 53 20.00 -11.98 41.76
N GLY A 54 19.13 -12.90 41.34
CA GLY A 54 17.68 -12.83 41.54
C GLY A 54 16.91 -12.22 40.37
N ALA A 55 17.57 -11.49 39.47
CA ALA A 55 16.92 -10.85 38.33
C ALA A 55 16.42 -11.88 37.29
N TRP A 56 15.45 -11.50 36.48
CA TRP A 56 14.90 -12.31 35.39
C TRP A 56 15.50 -11.87 34.06
N THR A 57 15.76 -12.82 33.15
CA THR A 57 16.27 -12.49 31.81
C THR A 57 15.70 -13.36 30.69
N ALA A 58 15.50 -12.77 29.52
CA ALA A 58 15.19 -13.47 28.28
C ALA A 58 15.93 -12.83 27.11
N GLU A 59 16.13 -13.60 26.05
CA GLU A 59 16.70 -13.13 24.80
C GLU A 59 15.75 -13.52 23.66
N THR A 60 15.58 -12.62 22.70
CA THR A 60 14.90 -12.88 21.43
C THR A 60 15.82 -12.48 20.28
N ALA A 61 15.75 -13.19 19.17
CA ALA A 61 16.60 -13.01 18.01
C ALA A 61 15.78 -13.11 16.72
N GLY A 62 16.37 -12.72 15.59
CA GLY A 62 15.67 -12.67 14.29
C GLY A 62 14.75 -11.45 14.16
N LEU A 63 15.03 -10.40 14.93
CA LEU A 63 14.36 -9.11 14.80
C LEU A 63 14.94 -8.34 13.60
N VAL A 64 14.06 -7.69 12.85
CA VAL A 64 14.42 -6.78 11.76
C VAL A 64 14.42 -5.35 12.29
N SER A 65 14.97 -4.39 11.53
CA SER A 65 14.93 -2.99 11.96
C SER A 65 13.49 -2.53 12.18
N GLY A 66 13.24 -1.81 13.27
CA GLY A 66 11.92 -1.30 13.60
C GLY A 66 11.69 -1.14 15.10
N THR A 67 10.55 -0.57 15.45
CA THR A 67 10.12 -0.44 16.84
C THR A 67 9.27 -1.64 17.24
N TYR A 68 9.58 -2.21 18.41
CA TYR A 68 8.88 -3.35 19.00
C TYR A 68 8.25 -2.98 20.33
N ARG A 69 7.01 -3.42 20.53
CA ARG A 69 6.25 -3.24 21.77
C ARG A 69 6.22 -4.53 22.58
N TYR A 70 6.33 -4.39 23.91
CA TYR A 70 6.34 -5.53 24.83
C TYR A 70 5.80 -5.17 26.24
N LYS A 71 5.54 -6.23 27.01
CA LYS A 71 5.23 -6.23 28.44
C LYS A 71 5.87 -7.44 29.13
N TYR A 72 5.96 -7.37 30.44
CA TYR A 72 6.21 -8.53 31.29
C TYR A 72 4.90 -9.12 31.80
N VAL A 73 4.89 -10.44 31.98
CA VAL A 73 3.79 -11.20 32.57
C VAL A 73 4.34 -12.02 33.74
N ALA A 74 4.00 -11.61 34.96
CA ALA A 74 4.40 -12.31 36.17
C ALA A 74 3.30 -13.26 36.67
N ASP A 75 3.71 -14.38 37.27
CA ASP A 75 2.85 -15.37 37.96
C ASP A 75 1.64 -15.83 37.13
N GLY A 76 1.80 -15.87 35.79
CA GLY A 76 0.79 -16.37 34.86
C GLY A 76 -0.36 -15.43 34.53
N GLY A 77 -0.39 -14.19 35.05
CA GLY A 77 -1.51 -13.28 34.76
C GLY A 77 -1.30 -11.79 35.02
N ARG A 78 -0.20 -11.37 35.66
CA ARG A 78 0.04 -9.96 35.96
C ARG A 78 0.83 -9.29 34.85
N TRP A 79 0.15 -8.49 34.03
CA TRP A 79 0.75 -7.72 32.94
C TRP A 79 1.23 -6.35 33.41
N PHE A 80 2.46 -5.98 33.10
CA PHE A 80 3.00 -4.65 33.41
C PHE A 80 4.07 -4.23 32.41
N THR A 81 4.25 -2.92 32.27
CA THR A 81 5.35 -2.34 31.50
C THR A 81 6.67 -2.58 32.22
N ASP A 82 7.77 -2.62 31.48
CA ASP A 82 9.11 -2.66 32.02
C ASP A 82 9.37 -1.41 32.89
N PRO A 83 9.54 -1.55 34.22
CA PRO A 83 9.76 -0.42 35.12
C PRO A 83 11.06 0.33 34.85
N ALA A 84 12.04 -0.32 34.23
CA ALA A 84 13.34 0.26 33.89
C ALA A 84 13.36 0.91 32.50
N ASN A 85 12.31 0.74 31.69
CA ASN A 85 12.20 1.35 30.37
C ASN A 85 11.24 2.55 30.39
N PRO A 86 11.75 3.80 30.29
CA PRO A 86 10.90 4.99 30.30
C PRO A 86 10.10 5.18 29.00
N ARG A 87 10.47 4.48 27.91
CA ARG A 87 9.77 4.59 26.63
C ARG A 87 8.54 3.69 26.64
N VAL A 88 7.37 4.34 26.57
CA VAL A 88 6.07 3.68 26.45
C VAL A 88 5.30 4.19 25.24
N GLU A 89 4.53 3.30 24.63
CA GLU A 89 3.64 3.63 23.50
C GLU A 89 2.18 3.30 23.83
N PRO A 90 1.22 4.15 23.40
CA PRO A 90 -0.20 3.86 23.57
C PRO A 90 -0.63 2.58 22.86
N ALA A 91 -1.60 1.90 23.45
CA ALA A 91 -2.26 0.73 22.89
C ALA A 91 -3.79 0.91 22.91
N PRO A 92 -4.55 0.15 22.10
CA PRO A 92 -6.01 0.20 22.11
C PRO A 92 -6.60 0.05 23.52
N GLY A 93 -7.68 0.75 23.82
CA GLY A 93 -8.35 0.68 25.13
C GLY A 93 -7.68 1.49 26.25
N GLY A 94 -6.77 2.41 25.91
CA GLY A 94 -6.11 3.28 26.90
C GLY A 94 -4.94 2.62 27.63
N TRP A 95 -4.54 1.41 27.21
CA TRP A 95 -3.36 0.73 27.72
C TRP A 95 -2.07 1.37 27.19
N VAL A 96 -0.95 1.06 27.84
CA VAL A 96 0.40 1.44 27.38
C VAL A 96 1.31 0.23 27.38
N ASN A 97 2.22 0.15 26.40
CA ASN A 97 3.24 -0.89 26.26
C ASN A 97 4.63 -0.28 26.42
N SER A 98 5.61 -1.03 26.91
CA SER A 98 7.01 -0.62 26.77
C SER A 98 7.44 -0.81 25.32
N ALA A 99 8.36 0.03 24.84
CA ALA A 99 8.85 -0.04 23.46
C ALA A 99 10.37 0.05 23.39
N PHE A 100 10.96 -0.58 22.38
CA PHE A 100 12.39 -0.50 22.06
C PHE A 100 12.58 -0.55 20.54
N ASP A 101 13.72 -0.04 20.07
CA ASP A 101 14.07 -0.11 18.66
C ASP A 101 15.10 -1.21 18.41
N ILE A 102 15.02 -1.80 17.23
CA ILE A 102 16.05 -2.61 16.63
C ILE A 102 16.59 -1.84 15.43
N ASP A 103 17.90 -1.77 15.32
CA ASP A 103 18.59 -1.41 14.08
C ASP A 103 19.34 -2.65 13.58
N CYS A 104 18.92 -3.19 12.44
CA CYS A 104 19.51 -4.36 11.81
C CYS A 104 19.69 -4.15 10.29
N PRO A 105 20.65 -3.28 9.88
CA PRO A 105 20.84 -2.91 8.47
C PRO A 105 21.15 -4.10 7.56
N ARG A 106 21.72 -5.18 8.11
CA ARG A 106 22.03 -6.40 7.36
C ARG A 106 20.76 -7.14 6.92
N GLU A 107 19.79 -7.29 7.80
CA GLU A 107 18.51 -7.95 7.46
C GLU A 107 17.68 -7.05 6.52
N ASP A 108 17.73 -5.75 6.73
CA ASP A 108 17.13 -4.76 5.84
C ASP A 108 17.70 -4.86 4.41
N ALA A 109 19.02 -4.90 4.27
CA ALA A 109 19.67 -5.06 2.97
C ALA A 109 19.32 -6.41 2.31
N ARG A 110 19.23 -7.49 3.10
CA ARG A 110 18.81 -8.83 2.62
C ARG A 110 17.38 -8.81 2.10
N PHE A 111 16.45 -8.18 2.84
CA PHE A 111 15.07 -8.03 2.42
C PHE A 111 14.97 -7.29 1.08
N ILE A 112 15.60 -6.12 0.95
CA ILE A 112 15.58 -5.32 -0.28
C ILE A 112 16.15 -6.13 -1.45
N ALA A 113 17.32 -6.77 -1.27
CA ALA A 113 17.98 -7.54 -2.31
C ALA A 113 17.12 -8.74 -2.76
N SER A 114 16.51 -9.45 -1.81
CA SER A 114 15.62 -10.58 -2.08
C SER A 114 14.38 -10.13 -2.88
N ALA A 115 13.72 -9.05 -2.44
CA ALA A 115 12.55 -8.48 -3.11
C ALA A 115 12.86 -8.03 -4.54
N GLU A 116 13.97 -7.32 -4.75
CA GLU A 116 14.44 -6.89 -6.08
C GLU A 116 14.75 -8.08 -6.99
N THR A 117 15.46 -9.07 -6.47
CA THR A 117 15.82 -10.28 -7.24
C THR A 117 14.58 -11.07 -7.64
N ALA A 118 13.65 -11.32 -6.72
CA ALA A 118 12.44 -12.08 -6.99
C ALA A 118 11.54 -11.40 -8.02
N LEU A 119 11.34 -10.08 -7.89
CA LEU A 119 10.52 -9.31 -8.85
C LEU A 119 11.19 -9.20 -10.22
N ALA A 120 12.52 -9.05 -10.28
CA ALA A 120 13.24 -9.03 -11.55
C ALA A 120 13.21 -10.40 -12.27
N ALA A 121 13.27 -11.51 -11.53
CA ALA A 121 13.18 -12.86 -12.07
C ALA A 121 11.77 -13.21 -12.56
N HIS A 122 10.74 -12.56 -12.01
CA HIS A 122 9.33 -12.84 -12.30
C HIS A 122 8.56 -11.56 -12.68
N PRO A 123 8.91 -10.91 -13.82
CA PRO A 123 8.30 -9.65 -14.22
C PRO A 123 6.80 -9.82 -14.55
N PRO A 124 6.00 -8.72 -14.48
CA PRO A 124 4.57 -8.77 -14.78
C PRO A 124 4.26 -9.24 -16.21
N ARG A 125 3.28 -10.13 -16.36
CA ARG A 125 2.77 -10.62 -17.66
C ARG A 125 1.28 -10.93 -17.58
N TRP A 126 0.55 -10.72 -18.68
CA TRP A 126 -0.90 -10.96 -18.71
C TRP A 126 -1.29 -12.45 -18.63
N ASP A 127 -0.38 -13.33 -19.03
CA ASP A 127 -0.50 -14.78 -18.95
C ASP A 127 0.13 -15.29 -17.64
N ARG A 128 -0.68 -15.21 -16.57
CA ARG A 128 -0.45 -15.74 -15.21
C ARG A 128 0.76 -16.67 -15.02
N HIS A 129 1.60 -16.36 -14.03
CA HIS A 129 2.71 -17.22 -13.64
C HIS A 129 2.71 -17.47 -12.13
N ALA A 130 2.52 -18.74 -11.72
CA ALA A 130 2.61 -19.18 -10.32
C ALA A 130 3.91 -18.71 -9.61
N PRO A 131 5.09 -18.66 -10.27
CA PRO A 131 6.30 -18.09 -9.66
C PRO A 131 6.16 -16.63 -9.22
N ARG A 132 5.43 -15.80 -9.96
CA ARG A 132 5.22 -14.38 -9.59
C ARG A 132 4.33 -14.27 -8.36
N ARG A 133 3.23 -15.04 -8.30
CA ARG A 133 2.37 -15.10 -7.11
C ARG A 133 3.17 -15.46 -5.85
N ALA A 134 4.10 -16.41 -5.94
CA ALA A 134 4.97 -16.76 -4.81
C ALA A 134 5.92 -15.62 -4.40
N ALA A 135 6.49 -14.89 -5.38
CA ALA A 135 7.32 -13.72 -5.10
C ALA A 135 6.54 -12.60 -4.39
N LEU A 136 5.29 -12.35 -4.82
CA LEU A 136 4.41 -11.36 -4.20
C LEU A 136 3.94 -11.81 -2.80
N ALA A 137 3.70 -13.10 -2.58
CA ALA A 137 3.40 -13.64 -1.26
C ALA A 137 4.56 -13.49 -0.26
N ALA A 138 5.81 -13.59 -0.74
CA ALA A 138 6.98 -13.32 0.10
C ALA A 138 7.09 -11.83 0.50
N LEU A 139 6.67 -10.91 -0.38
CA LEU A 139 6.55 -9.50 -0.05
C LEU A 139 5.44 -9.25 0.97
N ASP A 140 4.27 -9.87 0.79
CA ASP A 140 3.15 -9.77 1.73
C ASP A 140 3.56 -10.20 3.15
N ALA A 141 4.35 -11.28 3.27
CA ALA A 141 4.84 -11.76 4.56
C ALA A 141 5.67 -10.71 5.35
N GLU A 142 6.29 -9.77 4.64
CA GLU A 142 7.09 -8.68 5.22
C GLU A 142 6.29 -7.38 5.39
N LEU A 143 5.42 -7.07 4.42
CA LEU A 143 4.72 -5.78 4.30
C LEU A 143 3.37 -5.77 5.04
N LEU A 144 2.82 -6.94 5.37
CA LEU A 144 1.66 -7.11 6.24
C LEU A 144 2.05 -7.29 7.72
N ARG A 145 3.33 -7.06 8.09
CA ARG A 145 3.74 -7.03 9.49
C ARG A 145 3.31 -5.71 10.13
N GLU A 146 2.95 -5.78 11.42
CA GLU A 146 2.84 -4.56 12.23
C GLU A 146 4.19 -3.82 12.22
N GLY A 147 4.14 -2.50 12.12
CA GLY A 147 5.35 -1.68 12.02
C GLY A 147 6.00 -1.62 10.64
N ALA A 148 5.47 -2.30 9.61
CA ALA A 148 6.11 -2.35 8.29
C ALA A 148 6.25 -0.97 7.61
N ALA A 149 5.37 -0.01 7.89
CA ALA A 149 5.42 1.35 7.36
C ALA A 149 6.58 2.16 7.95
N GLU A 150 6.97 1.81 9.16
CA GLU A 150 8.00 2.46 9.96
C GLU A 150 9.39 1.90 9.65
N ARG A 151 9.48 0.70 9.04
CA ARG A 151 10.74 0.06 8.65
C ARG A 151 11.50 0.90 7.61
N PRO A 152 12.75 1.32 7.89
CA PRO A 152 13.58 2.06 6.93
C PRO A 152 13.74 1.33 5.59
N ALA A 153 13.94 0.01 5.62
CA ALA A 153 14.10 -0.80 4.41
C ALA A 153 12.87 -0.79 3.49
N VAL A 154 11.67 -0.78 4.06
CA VAL A 154 10.41 -0.75 3.29
C VAL A 154 10.25 0.60 2.61
N ARG A 155 10.54 1.70 3.33
CA ARG A 155 10.58 3.05 2.76
C ARG A 155 11.64 3.19 1.68
N GLU A 156 12.82 2.63 1.91
CA GLU A 156 13.91 2.65 0.94
C GLU A 156 13.55 1.88 -0.34
N LEU A 157 13.01 0.67 -0.22
CA LEU A 157 12.54 -0.13 -1.35
C LEU A 157 11.52 0.66 -2.18
N PHE A 158 10.49 1.22 -1.52
CA PHE A 158 9.47 2.03 -2.18
C PHE A 158 10.05 3.23 -2.92
N GLN A 159 10.89 4.03 -2.25
CA GLN A 159 11.49 5.22 -2.86
C GLN A 159 12.41 4.87 -4.03
N ARG A 160 13.21 3.80 -3.93
CA ARG A 160 14.07 3.32 -5.02
C ARG A 160 13.25 2.90 -6.23
N ARG A 161 12.17 2.15 -6.02
CA ARG A 161 11.27 1.71 -7.10
C ARG A 161 10.59 2.88 -7.79
N LEU A 162 10.08 3.84 -7.00
CA LEU A 162 9.39 5.00 -7.52
C LEU A 162 10.34 5.98 -8.24
N ALA A 163 11.57 6.14 -7.76
CA ALA A 163 12.61 6.88 -8.47
C ALA A 163 12.87 6.29 -9.87
N ARG A 164 12.99 4.96 -9.98
CA ARG A 164 13.15 4.27 -11.27
C ARG A 164 11.94 4.44 -12.18
N LEU A 165 10.72 4.45 -11.62
CA LEU A 165 9.51 4.75 -12.40
C LEU A 165 9.58 6.17 -12.99
N VAL A 166 9.91 7.18 -12.18
CA VAL A 166 10.06 8.57 -12.64
C VAL A 166 11.13 8.68 -13.72
N GLU A 167 12.28 8.03 -13.54
CA GLU A 167 13.34 7.97 -14.56
C GLU A 167 12.85 7.34 -15.87
N ARG A 168 12.10 6.24 -15.80
CA ARG A 168 11.54 5.57 -16.97
C ARG A 168 10.55 6.46 -17.72
N LEU A 169 9.64 7.12 -17.01
CA LEU A 169 8.67 8.05 -17.62
C LEU A 169 9.36 9.27 -18.25
N ARG A 170 10.48 9.73 -17.69
CA ARG A 170 11.31 10.81 -18.27
C ARG A 170 12.13 10.35 -19.49
N GLY A 171 12.37 9.04 -19.63
CA GLY A 171 13.15 8.46 -20.73
C GLY A 171 12.48 8.57 -22.10
N GLY A 172 11.23 9.04 -22.15
CA GLY A 172 10.45 9.22 -23.37
C GLY A 172 9.21 8.33 -23.38
N ARG A 173 8.25 8.72 -24.22
CA ARG A 173 6.96 8.03 -24.31
C ARG A 173 7.08 6.69 -25.04
N VAL A 174 6.19 5.77 -24.73
CA VAL A 174 5.93 4.60 -25.58
C VAL A 174 5.65 5.04 -27.02
N ARG A 175 6.27 4.34 -28.00
CA ARG A 175 6.11 4.66 -29.43
C ARG A 175 4.85 4.06 -30.05
N ALA A 176 4.37 2.95 -29.49
CA ALA A 176 3.18 2.23 -29.92
C ALA A 176 2.60 1.44 -28.73
N GLY A 177 1.31 1.13 -28.79
CA GLY A 177 0.59 0.49 -27.69
C GLY A 177 0.52 1.41 -26.47
N TRP A 178 0.48 0.80 -25.29
CA TRP A 178 0.40 1.53 -24.04
C TRP A 178 1.09 0.78 -22.90
N ARG A 179 1.30 1.47 -21.79
CA ARG A 179 1.84 0.87 -20.56
C ARG A 179 1.12 1.40 -19.34
N ALA A 180 0.75 0.49 -18.43
CA ALA A 180 0.25 0.86 -17.11
C ALA A 180 1.35 0.65 -16.06
N TRP A 181 1.42 1.53 -15.07
CA TRP A 181 2.39 1.51 -13.98
C TRP A 181 1.67 1.66 -12.64
N LEU A 182 1.98 0.80 -11.67
CA LEU A 182 1.47 0.97 -10.31
C LEU A 182 2.39 1.94 -9.54
N VAL A 183 1.81 2.99 -8.97
CA VAL A 183 2.52 3.92 -8.09
C VAL A 183 2.42 3.42 -6.64
N TYR A 184 1.23 3.43 -6.06
CA TYR A 184 0.95 3.05 -4.68
C TYR A 184 -0.57 2.91 -4.47
N ASN A 185 -1.00 1.95 -3.64
CA ASN A 185 -2.41 1.69 -3.32
C ASN A 185 -3.28 1.53 -4.59
N HIS A 186 -4.07 2.54 -4.94
CA HIS A 186 -4.91 2.59 -6.12
C HIS A 186 -4.35 3.50 -7.24
N GLY A 187 -3.25 4.20 -6.98
CA GLY A 187 -2.61 5.11 -7.91
C GLY A 187 -1.94 4.39 -9.09
N VAL A 188 -2.50 4.56 -10.29
CA VAL A 188 -2.00 3.96 -11.53
C VAL A 188 -1.71 5.04 -12.56
N ILE A 189 -0.60 4.89 -13.29
CA ILE A 189 -0.27 5.73 -14.45
C ILE A 189 -0.49 4.91 -15.72
N VAL A 190 -1.26 5.45 -16.67
CA VAL A 190 -1.39 4.92 -18.02
C VAL A 190 -0.67 5.83 -19.00
N GLU A 191 0.28 5.25 -19.71
CA GLU A 191 1.15 5.91 -20.68
C GLU A 191 0.82 5.42 -22.09
N THR A 192 0.65 6.37 -23.00
CA THR A 192 0.40 6.16 -24.43
C THR A 192 1.34 7.08 -25.24
N PRO A 193 1.42 6.94 -26.57
CA PRO A 193 2.19 7.89 -27.38
C PRO A 193 1.69 9.33 -27.23
N GLY A 194 0.36 9.50 -27.09
CA GLY A 194 -0.31 10.80 -27.05
C GLY A 194 -0.45 11.44 -25.67
N ALA A 195 -0.49 10.66 -24.60
CA ALA A 195 -0.71 11.17 -23.24
C ALA A 195 -0.15 10.26 -22.13
N VAL A 196 0.19 10.86 -20.99
CA VAL A 196 0.48 10.21 -19.71
C VAL A 196 -0.57 10.62 -18.69
N ALA A 197 -1.43 9.69 -18.26
CA ALA A 197 -2.52 9.95 -17.33
C ALA A 197 -2.31 9.22 -16.01
N GLY A 198 -2.40 9.94 -14.89
CA GLY A 198 -2.49 9.35 -13.55
C GLY A 198 -3.96 9.20 -13.14
N PHE A 199 -4.31 8.07 -12.55
CA PHE A 199 -5.59 7.80 -11.90
C PHE A 199 -5.32 7.54 -10.42
N ASP A 200 -5.91 8.36 -9.54
CA ASP A 200 -5.72 8.34 -8.08
C ASP A 200 -4.24 8.29 -7.66
N VAL A 201 -3.36 8.90 -8.46
CA VAL A 201 -1.95 9.07 -8.10
C VAL A 201 -1.85 10.20 -7.08
N VAL A 202 -1.69 9.82 -5.82
CA VAL A 202 -1.58 10.71 -4.67
C VAL A 202 -0.24 10.55 -3.97
N SER A 203 0.23 11.59 -3.27
CA SER A 203 1.44 11.52 -2.44
C SER A 203 1.17 11.01 -1.03
N THR A 204 -0.12 10.77 -0.71
CA THR A 204 -0.64 10.35 0.61
C THR A 204 -0.27 11.29 1.77
N ARG A 205 0.18 12.52 1.46
CA ARG A 205 0.66 13.53 2.44
C ARG A 205 -0.46 14.30 3.18
N ALA A 206 -1.72 13.88 3.08
CA ALA A 206 -2.81 14.63 3.70
C ALA A 206 -3.09 14.17 5.15
N GLY A 207 -3.37 15.15 6.01
CA GLY A 207 -3.23 15.04 7.46
C GLY A 207 -4.17 14.11 8.23
N LEU A 208 -3.76 13.89 9.49
CA LEU A 208 -4.38 13.07 10.54
C LEU A 208 -4.43 11.57 10.25
N ARG A 209 -3.35 10.87 10.66
CA ARG A 209 -3.21 9.40 10.83
C ARG A 209 -2.71 8.56 9.64
N VAL A 210 -2.24 9.17 8.55
CA VAL A 210 -1.54 8.42 7.50
C VAL A 210 -0.03 8.38 7.80
N TRP A 211 0.50 7.17 8.04
CA TRP A 211 1.90 6.94 8.45
C TRP A 211 2.86 6.76 7.25
N TRP A 212 2.36 6.91 6.03
CA TRP A 212 3.09 6.62 4.79
C TRP A 212 2.92 7.74 3.76
N ASP A 213 4.02 8.25 3.22
CA ASP A 213 4.04 9.37 2.27
C ASP A 213 5.03 9.15 1.13
N ILE A 214 4.69 9.68 -0.05
CA ILE A 214 5.63 9.84 -1.15
C ILE A 214 6.47 11.09 -0.88
N PRO A 215 7.82 10.98 -0.80
CA PRO A 215 8.67 12.14 -0.60
C PRO A 215 8.42 13.24 -1.64
N ALA A 216 8.43 14.50 -1.21
CA ALA A 216 8.11 15.65 -2.05
C ALA A 216 8.88 15.70 -3.38
N ARG A 217 10.15 15.24 -3.39
CA ARG A 217 10.97 15.13 -4.62
C ARG A 217 10.40 14.14 -5.63
N LEU A 218 9.88 13.00 -5.15
CA LEU A 218 9.29 11.96 -5.99
C LEU A 218 7.89 12.35 -6.44
N ALA A 219 7.09 12.97 -5.56
CA ALA A 219 5.80 13.55 -5.93
C ALA A 219 5.96 14.62 -7.04
N ALA A 220 6.95 15.51 -6.90
CA ALA A 220 7.33 16.46 -7.97
C ALA A 220 7.74 15.75 -9.26
N GLY A 221 8.52 14.67 -9.14
CA GLY A 221 8.94 13.83 -10.25
C GLY A 221 7.76 13.24 -11.01
N LEU A 222 6.80 12.64 -10.30
CA LEU A 222 5.57 12.10 -10.88
C LEU A 222 4.77 13.20 -11.59
N VAL A 223 4.47 14.30 -10.91
CA VAL A 223 3.76 15.44 -11.51
C VAL A 223 4.47 15.96 -12.75
N SER A 224 5.81 15.99 -12.77
CA SER A 224 6.58 16.41 -13.95
C SER A 224 6.38 15.50 -15.18
N CYS A 225 6.01 14.23 -14.97
CA CYS A 225 5.79 13.26 -16.03
C CYS A 225 4.34 13.16 -16.53
N LEU A 226 3.35 13.52 -15.71
CA LEU A 226 1.92 13.42 -16.07
C LEU A 226 1.50 14.52 -17.05
N ASP A 227 0.54 14.27 -17.92
CA ASP A 227 -0.22 15.30 -18.65
C ASP A 227 -1.59 15.51 -18.00
N LEU A 228 -2.18 14.42 -17.52
CA LEU A 228 -3.52 14.34 -16.93
C LEU A 228 -3.44 13.69 -15.55
N LEU A 229 -4.24 14.15 -14.59
CA LEU A 229 -4.43 13.52 -13.28
C LEU A 229 -5.92 13.47 -12.96
N PHE A 230 -6.47 12.26 -12.83
CA PHE A 230 -7.85 12.01 -12.42
C PHE A 230 -7.86 11.61 -10.95
N LEU A 231 -8.66 12.28 -10.12
CA LEU A 231 -8.83 11.96 -8.69
C LEU A 231 -10.30 11.67 -8.42
N SER A 232 -10.61 10.53 -7.83
CA SER A 232 -11.97 9.97 -7.84
C SER A 232 -12.92 10.50 -6.77
N HIS A 233 -12.43 10.79 -5.56
CA HIS A 233 -13.23 11.20 -4.42
C HIS A 233 -12.38 11.74 -3.27
N ARG A 234 -13.02 12.17 -2.17
CA ARG A 234 -12.39 13.00 -1.13
C ARG A 234 -11.47 12.27 -0.13
N HIS A 235 -11.34 10.95 -0.17
CA HIS A 235 -10.45 10.25 0.76
C HIS A 235 -8.98 10.55 0.44
N LEU A 236 -8.13 10.50 1.46
CA LEU A 236 -6.76 11.05 1.39
C LEU A 236 -5.81 10.20 0.54
N ASP A 237 -6.17 8.95 0.37
CA ASP A 237 -5.56 7.95 -0.49
C ASP A 237 -6.07 8.02 -1.95
N HIS A 238 -6.99 8.95 -2.25
CA HIS A 238 -7.56 9.18 -3.59
C HIS A 238 -7.64 10.67 -4.01
N LEU A 239 -7.40 11.61 -3.10
CA LEU A 239 -7.34 13.05 -3.36
C LEU A 239 -6.12 13.68 -2.70
N ASP A 240 -5.31 14.34 -3.52
CA ASP A 240 -4.14 15.07 -3.05
C ASP A 240 -4.16 16.51 -3.54
N VAL A 241 -4.41 17.42 -2.61
CA VAL A 241 -4.54 18.85 -2.92
C VAL A 241 -3.22 19.47 -3.39
N GLU A 242 -2.08 18.96 -2.92
CA GLU A 242 -0.75 19.47 -3.27
C GLU A 242 -0.39 19.02 -4.69
N MET A 243 -0.70 17.78 -5.04
CA MET A 243 -0.49 17.29 -6.41
C MET A 243 -1.37 18.03 -7.41
N VAL A 244 -2.64 18.32 -7.08
CA VAL A 244 -3.52 19.14 -7.93
C VAL A 244 -2.94 20.54 -8.13
N ALA A 245 -2.46 21.19 -7.07
CA ALA A 245 -1.83 22.50 -7.16
C ALA A 245 -0.60 22.49 -8.08
N ARG A 246 0.26 21.48 -7.95
CA ARG A 246 1.46 21.31 -8.79
C ARG A 246 1.12 21.01 -10.26
N MET A 247 0.08 20.22 -10.52
CA MET A 247 -0.42 19.99 -11.89
C MET A 247 -0.87 21.32 -12.53
N ARG A 248 -1.67 22.10 -11.81
CA ARG A 248 -2.15 23.42 -12.26
C ARG A 248 -0.99 24.39 -12.53
N GLU A 249 -0.04 24.48 -11.61
CA GLU A 249 1.14 25.35 -11.75
C GLU A 249 2.01 24.97 -12.96
N ALA A 250 2.04 23.69 -13.31
CA ALA A 250 2.72 23.18 -14.50
C ALA A 250 1.91 23.33 -15.80
N GLY A 251 0.72 23.93 -15.76
CA GLY A 251 -0.16 24.06 -16.93
C GLY A 251 -0.79 22.74 -17.40
N LYS A 252 -0.84 21.74 -16.51
CA LYS A 252 -1.36 20.39 -16.77
C LYS A 252 -2.77 20.25 -16.24
N THR A 253 -3.48 19.21 -16.70
CA THR A 253 -4.90 19.05 -16.37
C THR A 253 -5.08 18.11 -15.19
N ALA A 254 -5.61 18.62 -14.09
CA ALA A 254 -6.20 17.80 -13.03
C ALA A 254 -7.72 17.78 -13.18
N VAL A 255 -8.32 16.61 -13.00
CA VAL A 255 -9.77 16.35 -13.04
C VAL A 255 -10.21 15.83 -11.68
N ILE A 256 -11.20 16.50 -11.08
CA ILE A 256 -11.79 16.12 -9.79
C ILE A 256 -13.32 16.11 -9.88
N PRO A 257 -14.04 15.41 -8.99
CA PRO A 257 -15.49 15.49 -8.88
C PRO A 257 -15.98 16.92 -8.68
N ALA A 258 -17.08 17.30 -9.32
CA ALA A 258 -17.68 18.63 -9.19
C ALA A 258 -18.09 18.97 -7.74
N GLU A 259 -18.39 17.97 -6.92
CA GLU A 259 -18.68 18.06 -5.50
C GLU A 259 -17.48 18.60 -4.69
N LEU A 260 -16.28 18.53 -5.24
CA LEU A 260 -15.04 19.01 -4.64
C LEU A 260 -14.57 20.35 -5.19
N SER A 261 -15.41 21.02 -5.99
CA SER A 261 -15.10 22.32 -6.60
C SER A 261 -14.75 23.43 -5.60
N CYS A 262 -15.21 23.32 -4.36
CA CYS A 262 -14.86 24.26 -3.29
C CYS A 262 -13.38 24.23 -2.91
N LEU A 263 -12.67 23.12 -3.17
CA LEU A 263 -11.24 23.00 -2.91
C LEU A 263 -10.41 23.76 -3.95
N PHE A 264 -10.93 23.92 -5.16
CA PHE A 264 -10.21 24.52 -6.29
C PHE A 264 -11.13 25.38 -7.17
N ALA A 265 -11.23 26.67 -6.85
CA ALA A 265 -12.14 27.56 -7.59
C ALA A 265 -11.76 27.81 -9.07
N ARG A 266 -10.48 27.64 -9.47
CA ARG A 266 -9.97 27.93 -10.82
C ARG A 266 -8.82 27.01 -11.22
N GLY A 267 -8.69 26.75 -12.52
CA GLY A 267 -7.55 26.04 -13.10
C GLY A 267 -7.54 24.52 -12.89
N VAL A 268 -8.68 23.95 -12.49
CA VAL A 268 -8.90 22.51 -12.32
C VAL A 268 -10.21 22.14 -13.03
N ARG A 269 -10.25 20.97 -13.67
CA ARG A 269 -11.44 20.48 -14.35
C ARG A 269 -12.36 19.77 -13.36
N HIS A 270 -13.56 20.27 -13.20
CA HIS A 270 -14.59 19.65 -12.36
C HIS A 270 -15.47 18.73 -13.21
N ALA A 271 -15.62 17.46 -12.83
CA ALA A 271 -16.40 16.47 -13.58
C ALA A 271 -17.74 16.17 -12.88
N SER A 272 -18.84 16.49 -13.55
CA SER A 272 -20.19 16.14 -13.10
C SER A 272 -20.49 14.67 -13.39
N ALA A 273 -21.42 14.07 -12.66
CA ALA A 273 -21.80 12.68 -12.87
C ALA A 273 -22.45 12.51 -14.26
N GLY A 274 -21.96 11.54 -15.04
CA GLY A 274 -22.38 11.25 -16.41
C GLY A 274 -21.80 12.19 -17.48
N GLU A 275 -21.00 13.18 -17.10
CA GLU A 275 -20.44 14.16 -18.03
C GLU A 275 -19.46 13.50 -19.00
N LEU A 276 -19.61 13.80 -20.29
CA LEU A 276 -18.66 13.46 -21.35
C LEU A 276 -17.91 14.72 -21.76
N PHE A 277 -16.58 14.64 -21.82
CA PHE A 277 -15.75 15.77 -22.19
C PHE A 277 -14.44 15.36 -22.88
N ASP A 278 -13.85 16.30 -23.60
CA ASP A 278 -12.55 16.15 -24.26
C ASP A 278 -11.49 16.96 -23.49
N LEU A 279 -10.29 16.41 -23.35
CA LEU A 279 -9.17 17.02 -22.63
C LEU A 279 -8.04 17.50 -23.55
N GLY A 280 -8.29 17.57 -24.85
CA GLY A 280 -7.29 17.82 -25.88
C GLY A 280 -6.52 16.56 -26.26
N GLY A 281 -5.81 16.63 -27.38
CA GLY A 281 -5.03 15.49 -27.89
C GLY A 281 -5.86 14.27 -28.28
N GLY A 282 -7.20 14.43 -28.39
CA GLY A 282 -8.17 13.38 -28.68
C GLY A 282 -8.56 12.49 -27.49
N VAL A 283 -8.13 12.84 -26.27
CA VAL A 283 -8.50 12.09 -25.06
C VAL A 283 -9.94 12.43 -24.68
N ARG A 284 -10.85 11.46 -24.80
CA ARG A 284 -12.27 11.60 -24.41
C ARG A 284 -12.51 10.89 -23.08
N VAL A 285 -13.24 11.54 -22.18
CA VAL A 285 -13.49 11.03 -20.84
C VAL A 285 -14.96 11.11 -20.49
N ARG A 286 -15.52 9.99 -20.02
CA ARG A 286 -16.82 9.92 -19.36
C ARG A 286 -16.60 9.77 -17.85
N ALA A 287 -17.18 10.67 -17.06
CA ALA A 287 -17.13 10.63 -15.60
C ALA A 287 -18.40 9.99 -15.04
N HIS A 288 -18.43 8.67 -14.94
CA HIS A 288 -19.58 7.93 -14.42
C HIS A 288 -19.80 8.20 -12.93
N SER A 289 -21.08 8.12 -12.52
CA SER A 289 -21.43 8.16 -11.10
C SER A 289 -20.94 6.90 -10.40
N GLY A 290 -20.24 7.07 -9.28
CA GLY A 290 -19.91 5.96 -8.39
C GLY A 290 -20.35 6.22 -6.96
N ARG A 291 -20.41 5.15 -6.16
CA ARG A 291 -20.61 5.24 -4.70
C ARG A 291 -19.52 4.47 -3.97
N HIS A 292 -18.98 5.08 -2.93
CA HIS A 292 -18.10 4.41 -1.98
C HIS A 292 -18.88 4.17 -0.68
N VAL A 293 -19.17 2.91 -0.36
CA VAL A 293 -19.91 2.51 0.84
C VAL A 293 -18.93 2.04 1.91
N TYR A 294 -19.12 2.51 3.14
CA TYR A 294 -18.30 2.16 4.29
C TYR A 294 -19.16 2.12 5.56
N GLY A 295 -18.60 1.57 6.65
CA GLY A 295 -19.31 1.14 7.85
C GLY A 295 -20.46 2.04 8.35
N ALA A 296 -21.48 1.39 8.92
CA ALA A 296 -22.73 2.00 9.39
C ALA A 296 -23.61 2.60 8.28
N GLY A 297 -23.58 2.03 7.07
CA GLY A 297 -24.43 2.44 5.95
C GLY A 297 -24.09 3.80 5.35
N ARG A 298 -22.88 4.32 5.60
CA ARG A 298 -22.43 5.60 5.06
C ARG A 298 -22.00 5.41 3.62
N ALA A 299 -22.41 6.32 2.75
CA ALA A 299 -22.00 6.36 1.36
C ALA A 299 -21.45 7.73 0.98
N LEU A 300 -20.45 7.74 0.10
CA LEU A 300 -19.86 8.94 -0.48
C LEU A 300 -20.01 8.91 -2.00
N PRO A 301 -20.46 10.00 -2.65
CA PRO A 301 -20.41 10.11 -4.10
C PRO A 301 -18.96 10.21 -4.57
N MET A 302 -18.68 9.55 -5.68
CA MET A 302 -17.36 9.49 -6.31
C MET A 302 -17.50 9.45 -7.84
N ARG A 303 -16.37 9.47 -8.53
CA ARG A 303 -16.31 9.29 -10.00
C ARG A 303 -15.55 8.04 -10.37
N CYS A 304 -16.18 7.24 -11.23
CA CYS A 304 -15.49 6.23 -12.03
C CYS A 304 -15.16 6.89 -13.38
N TYR A 305 -13.89 6.88 -13.77
CA TYR A 305 -13.45 7.54 -15.02
C TYR A 305 -13.27 6.50 -16.12
N GLU A 306 -14.01 6.66 -17.21
CA GLU A 306 -13.81 5.93 -18.45
C GLU A 306 -13.09 6.86 -19.43
N ALA A 307 -11.81 6.59 -19.71
CA ALA A 307 -10.96 7.43 -20.55
C ALA A 307 -10.54 6.67 -21.81
N GLU A 308 -10.82 7.27 -22.97
CA GLU A 308 -10.39 6.79 -24.28
C GLU A 308 -9.16 7.56 -24.73
N PHE A 309 -8.04 6.84 -24.91
CA PHE A 309 -6.80 7.42 -25.42
C PHE A 309 -6.66 7.12 -26.93
N PRO A 310 -6.41 8.12 -27.78
CA PRO A 310 -6.20 7.89 -29.21
C PRO A 310 -5.02 6.96 -29.49
N GLY A 311 -5.26 5.88 -30.24
CA GLY A 311 -4.25 4.87 -30.50
C GLY A 311 -3.73 4.19 -29.22
N GLY A 312 -4.50 4.24 -28.14
CA GLY A 312 -4.24 3.64 -26.84
C GLY A 312 -5.47 2.85 -26.34
N PRO A 313 -5.53 2.53 -25.04
CA PRO A 313 -6.63 1.76 -24.46
C PRO A 313 -7.82 2.65 -24.13
N ARG A 314 -9.02 2.06 -24.09
CA ARG A 314 -10.12 2.53 -23.23
C ARG A 314 -9.89 2.01 -21.81
N VAL A 315 -9.59 2.91 -20.89
CA VAL A 315 -9.39 2.63 -19.47
C VAL A 315 -10.68 2.89 -18.71
N LEU A 316 -11.11 1.94 -17.89
CA LEU A 316 -12.17 2.16 -16.91
C LEU A 316 -11.58 2.04 -15.50
N HIS A 317 -11.47 3.18 -14.82
CA HIS A 317 -10.96 3.28 -13.46
C HIS A 317 -12.12 3.40 -12.48
N LEU A 318 -12.30 2.36 -11.65
CA LEU A 318 -13.45 2.27 -10.75
C LEU A 318 -13.20 2.89 -9.38
N ALA A 319 -11.96 3.21 -9.04
CA ALA A 319 -11.61 3.71 -7.72
C ALA A 319 -12.27 2.87 -6.63
N ASP A 320 -12.97 3.56 -5.73
CA ASP A 320 -13.57 3.00 -4.53
C ASP A 320 -15.00 2.52 -4.64
N HIS A 321 -15.45 2.28 -5.87
CA HIS A 321 -16.81 1.90 -6.15
C HIS A 321 -17.21 0.60 -5.43
N ASP A 322 -18.38 0.60 -4.83
CA ASP A 322 -19.01 -0.60 -4.27
C ASP A 322 -19.71 -1.39 -5.38
N TYR A 323 -19.28 -2.63 -5.62
CA TYR A 323 -19.80 -3.47 -6.72
C TYR A 323 -21.15 -4.13 -6.45
N THR A 324 -21.82 -3.85 -5.32
CA THR A 324 -23.28 -4.13 -5.19
C THR A 324 -24.10 -3.17 -6.06
N ALA A 325 -23.48 -2.11 -6.58
CA ALA A 325 -24.03 -1.22 -7.59
C ALA A 325 -23.60 -1.64 -9.01
N PRO A 326 -24.45 -1.44 -10.03
CA PRO A 326 -24.03 -1.56 -11.41
C PRO A 326 -22.91 -0.56 -11.77
N VAL A 327 -21.93 -1.04 -12.53
CA VAL A 327 -20.87 -0.22 -13.10
C VAL A 327 -21.23 0.17 -14.53
N ALA A 328 -21.29 1.48 -14.80
CA ALA A 328 -21.56 2.01 -16.13
C ALA A 328 -20.29 2.09 -16.99
N HIS A 329 -20.43 1.83 -18.28
CA HIS A 329 -19.41 2.04 -19.31
C HIS A 329 -20.08 2.23 -20.67
N ASP A 330 -19.48 3.03 -21.56
CA ASP A 330 -20.04 3.38 -22.86
C ASP A 330 -19.60 2.44 -23.99
N GLY A 331 -18.52 1.67 -23.78
CA GLY A 331 -17.99 0.77 -24.80
C GLY A 331 -17.11 -0.37 -24.26
N PRO A 332 -16.47 -1.16 -25.15
CA PRO A 332 -15.56 -2.23 -24.76
C PRO A 332 -14.37 -1.70 -23.97
N VAL A 333 -14.12 -2.28 -22.79
CA VAL A 333 -13.06 -1.85 -21.86
C VAL A 333 -11.78 -2.64 -22.12
N ASP A 334 -10.72 -1.95 -22.56
CA ASP A 334 -9.41 -2.57 -22.81
C ASP A 334 -8.65 -2.84 -21.50
N LEU A 335 -8.75 -1.91 -20.55
CA LEU A 335 -8.11 -2.00 -19.25
C LEU A 335 -9.10 -1.57 -18.16
N LEU A 336 -9.49 -2.53 -17.32
CA LEU A 336 -10.22 -2.25 -16.09
C LEU A 336 -9.25 -2.09 -14.92
N ILE A 337 -9.43 -1.04 -14.12
CA ILE A 337 -8.70 -0.83 -12.87
C ILE A 337 -9.73 -0.84 -11.73
N PRO A 338 -10.04 -2.02 -11.16
CA PRO A 338 -10.94 -2.16 -10.01
C PRO A 338 -10.15 -2.12 -8.69
N LYS A 339 -10.78 -1.71 -7.59
CA LYS A 339 -10.26 -2.05 -6.27
C LYS A 339 -10.44 -3.55 -5.99
N CYS A 340 -9.43 -4.18 -5.40
CA CYS A 340 -9.44 -5.58 -5.00
C CYS A 340 -9.12 -5.72 -3.51
N GLY A 341 -10.08 -5.31 -2.69
CA GLY A 341 -9.99 -5.33 -1.23
C GLY A 341 -10.92 -4.28 -0.65
N GLY A 342 -11.63 -4.61 0.43
CA GLY A 342 -12.59 -3.67 1.04
C GLY A 342 -13.68 -3.24 0.06
N VAL A 343 -14.15 -4.18 -0.77
CA VAL A 343 -15.07 -3.93 -1.89
C VAL A 343 -16.40 -3.43 -1.40
N SER A 344 -17.03 -4.20 -0.51
CA SER A 344 -18.34 -3.92 0.04
C SER A 344 -18.44 -4.42 1.47
N PRO A 345 -19.10 -3.68 2.38
CA PRO A 345 -19.48 -4.23 3.67
C PRO A 345 -20.63 -5.26 3.57
N ASP A 346 -21.34 -5.30 2.44
CA ASP A 346 -22.61 -6.02 2.30
C ASP A 346 -22.48 -7.37 1.57
N THR A 347 -21.37 -7.62 0.88
CA THR A 347 -21.12 -8.86 0.11
C THR A 347 -19.64 -9.23 0.15
N ASP A 348 -19.33 -10.50 -0.16
CA ASP A 348 -17.96 -10.97 -0.28
C ASP A 348 -17.24 -10.31 -1.47
N ASP A 349 -16.02 -9.81 -1.22
CA ASP A 349 -15.21 -9.09 -2.22
C ASP A 349 -15.05 -9.88 -3.53
N ARG A 350 -14.88 -11.21 -3.43
CA ARG A 350 -14.66 -12.09 -4.58
C ARG A 350 -15.96 -12.28 -5.38
N GLU A 351 -17.11 -12.42 -4.74
CA GLU A 351 -18.40 -12.47 -5.43
C GLU A 351 -18.68 -11.15 -6.16
N ALA A 352 -18.53 -10.03 -5.46
CA ALA A 352 -18.80 -8.69 -5.98
C ALA A 352 -17.93 -8.36 -7.21
N ILE A 353 -16.64 -8.66 -7.14
CA ILE A 353 -15.71 -8.43 -8.27
C ILE A 353 -16.03 -9.35 -9.44
N ARG A 354 -16.40 -10.61 -9.21
CA ARG A 354 -16.78 -11.52 -10.31
C ARG A 354 -18.01 -11.03 -11.04
N HIS A 355 -19.00 -10.49 -10.33
CA HIS A 355 -20.20 -9.92 -10.95
C HIS A 355 -19.84 -8.69 -11.80
N CYS A 356 -18.99 -7.81 -11.26
CA CYS A 356 -18.45 -6.67 -11.99
C CYS A 356 -17.74 -7.10 -13.28
N LEU A 357 -16.84 -8.08 -13.21
CA LEU A 357 -16.10 -8.60 -14.36
C LEU A 357 -16.99 -9.30 -15.39
N ALA A 358 -18.00 -10.05 -14.95
CA ALA A 358 -18.96 -10.71 -15.84
C ALA A 358 -19.83 -9.70 -16.61
N SER A 359 -20.13 -8.56 -15.99
CA SER A 359 -20.89 -7.46 -16.60
C SER A 359 -20.06 -6.69 -17.61
N ILE A 360 -18.83 -6.29 -17.24
CA ILE A 360 -17.98 -5.41 -18.07
C ILE A 360 -17.26 -6.19 -19.17
N ARG A 361 -16.84 -7.43 -18.89
CA ARG A 361 -16.02 -8.29 -19.76
C ARG A 361 -14.77 -7.55 -20.31
N PRO A 362 -13.91 -7.01 -19.44
CA PRO A 362 -12.76 -6.25 -19.88
C PRO A 362 -11.72 -7.15 -20.56
N ALA A 363 -10.97 -6.60 -21.51
CA ALA A 363 -9.88 -7.34 -22.16
C ALA A 363 -8.75 -7.67 -21.16
N ARG A 364 -8.50 -6.77 -20.20
CA ARG A 364 -7.47 -6.92 -19.16
C ARG A 364 -7.88 -6.24 -17.86
N VAL A 365 -7.39 -6.76 -16.74
CA VAL A 365 -7.64 -6.22 -15.39
C VAL A 365 -6.31 -5.93 -14.70
N LEU A 366 -6.17 -4.72 -14.17
CA LEU A 366 -5.09 -4.34 -13.27
C LEU A 366 -5.69 -4.01 -11.90
N PRO A 367 -5.65 -4.95 -10.92
CA PRO A 367 -6.20 -4.69 -9.59
C PRO A 367 -5.39 -3.61 -8.87
N GLY A 368 -6.12 -2.68 -8.25
CA GLY A 368 -5.57 -1.66 -7.37
C GLY A 368 -6.18 -1.73 -5.97
N HIS A 369 -5.93 -0.71 -5.18
CA HIS A 369 -6.31 -0.63 -3.76
C HIS A 369 -5.70 -1.77 -2.92
N LEU A 370 -4.45 -2.09 -3.24
CA LEU A 370 -3.71 -3.17 -2.62
C LEU A 370 -2.53 -2.60 -1.85
N LEU A 371 -2.20 -3.26 -0.75
CA LEU A 371 -1.00 -3.03 0.02
C LEU A 371 -0.82 -1.55 0.40
N GLU A 372 -1.88 -0.95 0.94
CA GLU A 372 -1.82 0.37 1.53
C GLU A 372 -1.10 0.31 2.88
N VAL A 373 0.23 0.29 2.83
CA VAL A 373 1.08 0.18 4.02
C VAL A 373 0.84 1.32 5.04
N GLY A 374 0.21 2.44 4.66
CA GLY A 374 -0.20 3.49 5.59
C GLY A 374 -1.35 3.10 6.53
N HIS A 375 -2.16 2.10 6.16
CA HIS A 375 -3.28 1.59 6.95
C HIS A 375 -2.84 0.50 7.94
N PRO A 376 -3.43 0.38 9.14
CA PRO A 376 -3.14 -0.73 10.05
C PRO A 376 -3.35 -2.09 9.40
N VAL A 377 -2.53 -3.08 9.77
CA VAL A 377 -2.60 -4.44 9.18
C VAL A 377 -4.00 -5.05 9.30
N ARG A 378 -4.65 -4.83 10.44
CA ARG A 378 -5.98 -5.38 10.75
C ARG A 378 -7.15 -4.56 10.18
N GLU A 379 -6.86 -3.43 9.53
CA GLU A 379 -7.87 -2.45 9.09
C GLU A 379 -7.59 -1.98 7.65
N GLY A 380 -7.88 -2.84 6.67
CA GLY A 380 -7.93 -2.45 5.26
C GLY A 380 -6.65 -2.65 4.45
N ARG A 381 -5.57 -3.19 5.04
CA ARG A 381 -4.32 -3.51 4.32
C ARG A 381 -4.41 -4.88 3.60
N THR A 382 -5.13 -4.94 2.48
CA THR A 382 -5.24 -6.15 1.64
C THR A 382 -3.91 -6.46 0.96
N GLY A 383 -3.39 -7.69 1.10
CA GLY A 383 -2.14 -8.12 0.48
C GLY A 383 -2.22 -8.32 -1.04
N LEU A 384 -1.07 -8.33 -1.70
CA LEU A 384 -0.95 -8.53 -3.15
C LEU A 384 -1.45 -9.92 -3.58
N GLY A 385 -1.18 -10.95 -2.78
CA GLY A 385 -1.61 -12.32 -3.03
C GLY A 385 -3.13 -12.49 -3.02
N ALA A 386 -3.85 -11.69 -2.21
CA ALA A 386 -5.30 -11.73 -2.13
C ALA A 386 -5.98 -11.34 -3.46
N ALA A 387 -5.34 -10.50 -4.28
CA ALA A 387 -5.85 -10.17 -5.60
C ALA A 387 -5.87 -11.38 -6.54
N TYR A 388 -4.89 -12.28 -6.46
CA TYR A 388 -4.95 -13.56 -7.20
C TYR A 388 -6.11 -14.41 -6.71
N ASP A 389 -6.29 -14.49 -5.39
CA ASP A 389 -7.41 -15.23 -4.83
C ASP A 389 -8.73 -14.68 -5.38
N ILE A 390 -8.95 -13.37 -5.36
CA ILE A 390 -10.15 -12.72 -5.87
C ILE A 390 -10.37 -12.98 -7.38
N LEU A 391 -9.34 -12.77 -8.20
CA LEU A 391 -9.45 -12.71 -9.66
C LEU A 391 -9.26 -14.07 -10.36
N GLU A 392 -8.67 -15.06 -9.69
CA GLU A 392 -8.58 -16.41 -10.23
C GLU A 392 -9.98 -16.99 -10.48
N GLY A 393 -10.18 -17.49 -11.70
CA GLY A 393 -11.46 -17.99 -12.19
C GLY A 393 -12.46 -16.92 -12.65
N ALA A 394 -12.15 -15.62 -12.56
CA ALA A 394 -13.08 -14.55 -12.93
C ALA A 394 -13.18 -14.24 -14.45
N GLY A 395 -12.45 -14.98 -15.30
CA GLY A 395 -12.61 -14.97 -16.76
C GLY A 395 -11.77 -13.95 -17.54
N ALA A 396 -11.35 -12.83 -16.94
CA ALA A 396 -10.49 -11.84 -17.59
C ALA A 396 -8.99 -12.09 -17.31
N PRO A 397 -8.09 -11.88 -18.30
CA PRO A 397 -6.66 -11.77 -18.06
C PRO A 397 -6.36 -10.65 -17.04
N PHE A 398 -5.49 -10.93 -16.07
CA PHE A 398 -5.12 -9.95 -15.05
C PHE A 398 -3.66 -10.14 -14.66
N GLU A 399 -3.07 -9.09 -14.10
CA GLU A 399 -1.76 -9.17 -13.46
C GLU A 399 -1.69 -8.23 -12.26
N VAL A 400 -1.06 -8.68 -11.17
CA VAL A 400 -0.84 -7.88 -9.97
C VAL A 400 0.53 -7.22 -10.07
N LEU A 401 0.58 -5.89 -9.95
CA LEU A 401 1.83 -5.13 -9.95
C LEU A 401 2.30 -4.83 -8.52
N PHE A 402 3.60 -4.66 -8.36
CA PHE A 402 4.20 -4.03 -7.19
C PHE A 402 4.64 -2.59 -7.50
N TRP A 403 5.03 -1.83 -6.48
CA TRP A 403 5.39 -0.41 -6.61
C TRP A 403 6.41 -0.18 -7.72
N GLY A 404 6.10 0.75 -8.64
CA GLY A 404 6.95 1.12 -9.76
C GLY A 404 7.07 0.06 -10.88
N GLU A 405 6.44 -1.11 -10.75
CA GLU A 405 6.32 -2.04 -11.86
C GLU A 405 5.31 -1.56 -12.89
N GLY A 406 5.49 -1.98 -14.13
CA GLY A 406 4.57 -1.68 -15.19
C GLY A 406 4.45 -2.81 -16.19
N ILE A 407 3.33 -2.81 -16.90
CA ILE A 407 2.94 -3.84 -17.84
C ILE A 407 2.45 -3.19 -19.13
N ALA A 408 2.90 -3.72 -20.27
CA ALA A 408 2.55 -3.19 -21.57
C ALA A 408 1.29 -3.85 -22.13
N GLY A 409 0.47 -3.09 -22.83
CA GLY A 409 -0.62 -3.61 -23.65
C GLY A 409 -0.45 -3.19 -25.10
N ALA A 410 -0.84 -4.09 -26.01
CA ALA A 410 -0.98 -3.77 -27.42
C ALA A 410 -2.37 -3.16 -27.68
N CYS A 411 -2.46 -2.30 -28.67
CA CYS A 411 -3.73 -1.94 -29.29
C CYS A 411 -4.12 -3.08 -30.23
N GLU A 412 -5.39 -3.49 -30.23
CA GLU A 412 -5.87 -4.45 -31.23
C GLU A 412 -5.66 -3.87 -32.64
N GLY A 413 -5.05 -4.66 -33.53
CA GLY A 413 -4.82 -4.29 -34.94
C GLY A 413 -3.36 -4.14 -35.40
N ALA A 414 -2.35 -4.31 -34.54
CA ALA A 414 -0.96 -4.46 -35.00
C ALA A 414 -0.65 -5.94 -35.31
N PRO A 415 -0.32 -6.32 -36.55
CA PRO A 415 0.09 -7.70 -36.85
C PRO A 415 1.40 -8.03 -36.10
N GLY A 416 1.43 -9.23 -35.52
CA GLY A 416 2.54 -9.76 -34.73
C GLY A 416 3.76 -10.17 -35.55
#